data_AF-A0A369A5P9-F1
#
_entry.id   AF-A0A369A5P9-F1
#
_cell.length_a   1.000
_cell.length_b   1.000
_cell.length_c   1.000
_cell.angle_alpha   90.00
_cell.angle_beta   90.00
_cell.angle_gamma   90.00
#
_symmetry.space_group_name_H-M   'P 1'
#
loop_
_entity.id
_entity.type
_entity.pdbx_description
1 polymer ?
#
loop_
_entity_poly.entity_id
_entity_poly.type
_entity_poly.pdbx_seq_one_letter_code
_entity_poly.pdbx_strand_id
1 'polypeptide(L)'
;MTGFKMNINTRVVLVCLSLVLSSQAFARGDIPINNSGSLLVSACREVIEIYDKRGKAELLAGQRTSLNEGIKAGYCIGATMQFLEHNHGCSSYTSSWYQLAERIAHSNLTESQLKYKKSSSILKAAYCGT
;
A
#
# COMPACT_ATOMS: atom_id res chain seq x y z
N MET A 1 25.66 21.89 -27.08
CA MET A 1 24.25 22.01 -26.63
C MET A 1 23.37 22.20 -27.86
N THR A 2 22.92 21.11 -28.48
CA THR A 2 22.08 21.18 -29.68
C THR A 2 20.62 21.39 -29.28
N GLY A 3 20.11 22.61 -29.47
CA GLY A 3 18.70 22.93 -29.28
C GLY A 3 17.85 22.23 -30.34
N PHE A 4 17.03 21.28 -29.93
CA PHE A 4 16.10 20.60 -30.82
C PHE A 4 14.93 21.55 -31.15
N LYS A 5 14.92 22.11 -32.36
CA LYS A 5 13.83 22.98 -32.84
C LYS A 5 12.64 22.11 -33.25
N MET A 6 11.72 21.90 -32.31
CA MET A 6 10.58 21.01 -32.49
C MET A 6 9.53 21.63 -33.44
N ASN A 7 9.15 20.91 -34.50
CA ASN A 7 8.15 21.35 -35.48
C ASN A 7 6.75 21.42 -34.84
N ILE A 8 5.86 22.25 -35.39
CA ILE A 8 4.49 22.44 -34.91
C ILE A 8 3.70 21.13 -34.93
N ASN A 9 3.90 20.29 -35.95
CA ASN A 9 3.28 18.97 -36.04
C ASN A 9 3.77 18.05 -34.92
N THR A 10 5.06 18.11 -34.58
CA THR A 10 5.63 17.35 -33.46
C THR A 10 5.06 17.82 -32.11
N ARG A 11 4.85 19.14 -31.95
CA ARG A 11 4.17 19.68 -30.76
C ARG A 11 2.73 19.21 -30.65
N VAL A 12 1.98 19.21 -31.75
CA VAL A 12 0.60 18.70 -31.79
C VAL A 12 0.56 17.22 -31.44
N VAL A 13 1.46 16.41 -32.01
CA VAL A 13 1.56 14.98 -31.70
C VAL A 13 1.87 14.75 -30.21
N LEU A 14 2.80 15.51 -29.63
CA LEU A 14 3.14 15.39 -28.20
C LEU A 14 1.99 15.79 -27.28
N VAL A 15 1.24 16.85 -27.63
CA VAL A 15 0.05 17.27 -26.88
C VAL A 15 -1.04 16.19 -26.96
N CYS A 16 -1.34 15.68 -28.16
CA CYS A 16 -2.30 14.59 -28.34
C CYS A 16 -1.88 13.32 -27.59
N LEU A 17 -0.60 12.96 -27.61
CA LEU A 17 -0.08 11.82 -26.86
C LEU A 17 -0.30 12.00 -25.35
N SER A 18 0.01 13.19 -24.81
CA SER A 18 -0.19 13.47 -23.38
C SER A 18 -1.66 13.38 -22.93
N LEU A 19 -2.60 13.81 -23.78
CA LEU A 19 -4.04 13.73 -23.51
C LEU A 19 -4.53 12.27 -23.45
N VAL A 20 -4.07 11.41 -24.36
CA VAL A 20 -4.45 9.99 -24.38
C VAL A 20 -3.90 9.24 -23.16
N LEU A 21 -2.69 9.59 -22.71
CA LEU A 21 -2.10 8.98 -21.51
C LEU A 21 -2.82 9.35 -20.21
N SER A 22 -3.46 10.53 -20.12
CA SER A 22 -4.22 10.94 -18.94
C SER A 22 -5.55 10.21 -18.73
N SER A 23 -6.07 9.48 -19.72
CA SER A 23 -7.37 8.80 -19.63
C SER A 23 -7.35 7.49 -18.82
N GLN A 24 -6.18 7.01 -18.40
CA GLN A 24 -6.00 5.72 -17.74
C GLN A 24 -6.07 5.84 -16.20
N ALA A 25 -6.82 6.81 -15.67
CA ALA A 25 -7.12 6.86 -14.24
C ALA A 25 -8.20 5.81 -13.93
N PHE A 26 -7.81 4.53 -13.85
CA PHE A 26 -8.69 3.45 -13.43
C PHE A 26 -9.00 3.63 -11.93
N ALA A 27 -10.08 4.35 -11.62
CA ALA A 27 -10.73 4.26 -10.32
C ALA A 27 -11.37 2.85 -10.23
N ARG A 28 -10.61 1.89 -9.72
CA ARG A 28 -10.99 0.48 -9.60
C ARG A 28 -11.80 0.26 -8.32
N GLY A 29 -13.13 0.33 -8.45
CA GLY A 29 -14.09 0.02 -7.38
C GLY A 29 -14.38 -1.48 -7.20
N ASP A 30 -13.78 -2.34 -8.02
CA ASP A 30 -13.92 -3.80 -8.01
C ASP A 30 -13.09 -4.48 -6.92
N ILE A 31 -12.15 -3.77 -6.32
CA ILE A 31 -11.34 -4.30 -5.22
C ILE A 31 -12.04 -3.95 -3.91
N PRO A 32 -12.50 -4.94 -3.13
CA PRO A 32 -13.24 -4.71 -1.90
C PRO A 32 -12.30 -4.20 -0.80
N ILE A 33 -11.93 -2.92 -0.88
CA ILE A 33 -11.23 -2.20 0.19
C ILE A 33 -12.27 -1.79 1.23
N ASN A 34 -12.66 -2.74 2.09
CA ASN A 34 -13.47 -2.46 3.27
C ASN A 34 -12.55 -2.28 4.49
N ASN A 35 -12.99 -1.50 5.49
CA ASN A 35 -12.21 -1.29 6.73
C ASN A 35 -12.27 -2.51 7.68
N SER A 36 -12.28 -3.72 7.12
CA SER A 36 -12.33 -4.97 7.87
C SER A 36 -10.94 -5.34 8.35
N GLY A 37 -10.90 -5.94 9.54
CA GLY A 37 -9.66 -6.48 10.06
C GLY A 37 -9.06 -7.57 9.18
N SER A 38 -9.89 -8.35 8.47
CA SER A 38 -9.41 -9.39 7.55
C SER A 38 -8.66 -8.82 6.36
N LEU A 39 -9.16 -7.72 5.78
CA LEU A 39 -8.44 -7.02 4.71
C LEU A 39 -7.12 -6.47 5.22
N LEU A 40 -7.10 -5.78 6.37
CA LEU A 40 -5.88 -5.22 6.94
C LEU A 40 -4.81 -6.29 7.20
N VAL A 41 -5.18 -7.40 7.83
CA VAL A 41 -4.22 -8.48 8.13
C VAL A 41 -3.73 -9.15 6.84
N SER A 42 -4.62 -9.46 5.90
CA SER A 42 -4.22 -10.03 4.60
C SER A 42 -3.31 -9.08 3.83
N ALA A 43 -3.61 -7.79 3.83
CA ALA A 43 -2.80 -6.77 3.19
C ALA A 43 -1.41 -6.64 3.81
N CYS A 44 -1.31 -6.65 5.14
CA CYS A 44 0.00 -6.57 5.79
C CYS A 44 0.82 -7.86 5.64
N ARG A 45 0.19 -9.04 5.59
CA ARG A 45 0.89 -10.28 5.23
C ARG A 45 1.48 -10.21 3.83
N GLU A 46 0.69 -9.71 2.86
CA GLU A 46 1.15 -9.50 1.49
C GLU A 46 2.38 -8.57 1.44
N VAL A 47 2.34 -7.44 2.16
CA VAL A 47 3.48 -6.51 2.24
C VAL A 47 4.72 -7.21 2.80
N ILE A 48 4.59 -7.91 3.93
CA ILE A 48 5.75 -8.54 4.57
C ILE A 48 6.33 -9.64 3.69
N GLU A 49 5.49 -10.46 3.07
CA GLU A 49 5.93 -11.48 2.10
C GLU A 49 6.62 -10.86 0.88
N ILE A 50 6.10 -9.74 0.39
CA ILE A 50 6.71 -8.94 -0.66
C ILE A 50 8.11 -8.46 -0.24
N TYR A 51 8.28 -7.91 0.96
CA TYR A 51 9.57 -7.40 1.42
C TYR A 51 10.57 -8.52 1.75
N ASP A 52 10.12 -9.62 2.36
CA ASP A 52 10.94 -10.78 2.71
C ASP A 52 11.48 -11.50 1.45
N LYS A 53 10.61 -11.75 0.45
CA LYS A 53 11.02 -12.32 -0.83
C LYS A 53 11.91 -11.40 -1.66
N ARG A 54 11.88 -10.08 -1.42
CA ARG A 54 12.55 -9.06 -2.25
C ARG A 54 13.91 -8.61 -1.74
N GLY A 55 14.48 -9.27 -0.74
CA GLY A 55 15.80 -8.96 -0.15
C GLY A 55 17.01 -8.86 -1.10
N LYS A 56 16.86 -8.92 -2.44
CA LYS A 56 17.92 -8.71 -3.45
C LYS A 56 17.46 -8.08 -4.79
N ALA A 57 16.24 -7.55 -4.94
CA ALA A 57 15.78 -7.01 -6.24
C ALA A 57 14.73 -5.88 -6.13
N GLU A 58 15.07 -4.78 -5.46
CA GLU A 58 14.22 -3.57 -5.36
C GLU A 58 13.77 -3.03 -6.74
N LEU A 59 14.60 -3.17 -7.78
CA LEU A 59 14.34 -2.57 -9.11
C LEU A 59 13.22 -3.24 -9.92
N LEU A 60 12.84 -4.50 -9.63
CA LEU A 60 11.80 -5.23 -10.38
C LEU A 60 10.56 -5.56 -9.53
N ALA A 61 10.55 -5.10 -8.28
CA ALA A 61 9.47 -5.24 -7.33
C ALA A 61 8.13 -4.81 -7.95
N GLY A 62 8.07 -3.60 -8.54
CA GLY A 62 6.87 -3.07 -9.17
C GLY A 62 6.43 -3.81 -10.45
N GLN A 63 7.35 -4.47 -11.16
CA GLN A 63 7.05 -5.17 -12.43
C GLN A 63 6.50 -6.59 -12.20
N ARG A 64 6.81 -7.20 -11.05
CA ARG A 64 6.38 -8.57 -10.70
C ARG A 64 5.23 -8.62 -9.70
N THR A 65 4.85 -7.48 -9.13
CA THR A 65 3.69 -7.39 -8.23
C THR A 65 2.42 -7.47 -9.08
N SER A 66 1.52 -8.40 -8.80
CA SER A 66 0.20 -8.36 -9.42
C SER A 66 -0.55 -7.10 -8.97
N LEU A 67 -1.50 -6.62 -9.77
CA LEU A 67 -2.25 -5.40 -9.43
C LEU A 67 -2.92 -5.50 -8.04
N ASN A 68 -3.47 -6.67 -7.72
CA ASN A 68 -4.10 -6.94 -6.43
C ASN A 68 -3.10 -6.86 -5.26
N GLU A 69 -1.92 -7.45 -5.43
CA GLU A 69 -0.84 -7.40 -4.45
C GLU A 69 -0.37 -5.96 -4.22
N GLY A 70 -0.25 -5.17 -5.29
CA GLY A 70 0.17 -3.76 -5.18
C GLY A 70 -0.84 -2.91 -4.43
N ILE A 71 -2.13 -3.17 -4.63
CA ILE A 71 -3.21 -2.44 -3.96
C ILE A 71 -3.33 -2.84 -2.49
N LYS A 72 -3.25 -4.14 -2.18
CA LYS A 72 -3.12 -4.61 -0.80
C LYS A 72 -1.90 -4.02 -0.12
N ALA A 73 -0.76 -3.98 -0.82
CA ALA A 73 0.46 -3.43 -0.28
C ALA A 73 0.31 -1.94 0.05
N GLY A 74 -0.24 -1.16 -0.88
CA GLY A 74 -0.56 0.24 -0.65
C GLY A 74 -1.52 0.46 0.52
N TYR A 75 -2.55 -0.38 0.67
CA TYR A 75 -3.50 -0.29 1.78
C TYR A 75 -2.83 -0.48 3.15
N CYS A 76 -2.01 -1.52 3.34
CA CYS A 76 -1.34 -1.72 4.63
C CYS A 76 -0.35 -0.58 4.94
N ILE A 77 0.47 -0.18 3.96
CA ILE A 77 1.44 0.91 4.14
C ILE A 77 0.71 2.21 4.51
N GLY A 78 -0.31 2.59 3.74
CA GLY A 78 -1.08 3.80 3.99
C GLY A 78 -1.79 3.78 5.34
N ALA A 79 -2.45 2.67 5.69
CA ALA A 79 -3.17 2.55 6.96
C ALA A 79 -2.23 2.62 8.18
N THR A 80 -1.07 1.97 8.11
CA THR A 80 -0.07 2.00 9.20
C THR A 80 0.57 3.38 9.33
N MET A 81 0.98 4.01 8.21
CA MET A 81 1.54 5.37 8.23
C MET A 81 0.53 6.38 8.78
N GLN A 82 -0.69 6.39 8.25
CA GLN A 82 -1.75 7.29 8.73
C GLN A 82 -2.03 7.07 10.23
N PHE A 83 -2.03 5.81 10.68
CA PHE A 83 -2.22 5.52 12.11
C PHE A 83 -1.07 6.09 12.95
N LEU A 84 0.18 5.92 12.54
CA LEU A 84 1.34 6.43 13.25
C LEU A 84 1.37 7.96 13.36
N GLU A 85 0.94 8.66 12.31
CA GLU A 85 0.86 10.13 12.31
C GLU A 85 -0.19 10.68 13.30
N HIS A 86 -1.27 9.94 13.54
CA HIS A 86 -2.41 10.43 14.32
C HIS A 86 -2.51 9.84 15.73
N ASN A 87 -1.64 8.90 16.10
CA ASN A 87 -1.70 8.22 17.40
C ASN A 87 -0.42 8.48 18.20
N HIS A 88 -0.60 9.09 19.37
CA HIS A 88 0.40 9.24 20.40
C HIS A 88 -0.26 8.83 21.72
N GLY A 89 0.20 7.77 22.39
CA GLY A 89 -0.45 7.36 23.64
C GLY A 89 -0.20 5.94 24.15
N CYS A 90 0.84 5.25 23.68
CA CYS A 90 1.22 3.94 24.21
C CYS A 90 2.64 3.96 24.75
N SER A 91 2.88 3.27 25.87
CA SER A 91 4.19 3.22 26.55
C SER A 91 5.21 2.41 25.74
N SER A 92 4.77 1.31 25.14
CA SER A 92 5.52 0.54 24.16
C SER A 92 4.89 0.78 22.79
N TYR A 93 5.54 1.55 21.93
CA TYR A 93 5.07 1.83 20.58
C TYR A 93 6.17 1.66 19.54
N THR A 94 5.77 1.39 18.31
CA THR A 94 6.69 1.44 17.15
C THR A 94 6.46 2.74 16.40
N SER A 95 7.54 3.40 15.99
CA SER A 95 7.51 4.54 15.05
C SER A 95 7.68 4.12 13.59
N SER A 96 7.96 2.83 13.34
CA SER A 96 8.15 2.28 12.00
C SER A 96 6.86 1.64 11.51
N TRP A 97 6.37 2.12 10.36
CA TRP A 97 5.24 1.52 9.66
C TRP A 97 5.50 0.04 9.34
N TYR A 98 6.76 -0.31 9.04
CA TYR A 98 7.15 -1.68 8.71
C TYR A 98 7.05 -2.60 9.92
N GLN A 99 7.58 -2.19 11.07
CA GLN A 99 7.42 -2.96 12.32
C GLN A 99 5.95 -3.07 12.75
N LEU A 100 5.13 -2.02 12.52
CA LEU A 100 3.70 -2.10 12.78
C LEU A 100 3.01 -3.10 11.85
N ALA A 101 3.33 -3.06 10.55
CA ALA A 101 2.84 -4.02 9.56
C ALA A 101 3.26 -5.46 9.90
N GLU A 102 4.49 -5.67 10.35
CA GLU A 102 5.02 -6.96 10.77
C GLU A 102 4.23 -7.54 11.95
N ARG A 103 3.99 -6.74 13.00
CA ARG A 103 3.16 -7.15 14.15
C ARG A 103 1.74 -7.54 13.73
N ILE A 104 1.14 -6.78 12.79
CA ILE A 104 -0.19 -7.07 12.26
C ILE A 104 -0.18 -8.37 11.45
N ALA A 105 0.82 -8.56 10.58
CA ALA A 105 0.96 -9.74 9.73
C ALA A 105 1.11 -11.04 10.56
N HIS A 106 1.90 -10.97 11.65
CA HIS A 106 2.14 -12.07 12.59
C HIS A 106 1.09 -12.20 13.69
N SER A 107 0.00 -11.44 13.65
CA SER A 107 -1.09 -11.62 14.62
C SER A 107 -1.77 -12.99 14.45
N ASN A 108 -1.96 -13.71 15.57
CA ASN A 108 -2.63 -15.02 15.61
C ASN A 108 -4.17 -14.90 15.57
N LEU A 109 -4.70 -13.87 14.88
CA LEU A 109 -6.13 -13.65 14.79
C LEU A 109 -6.75 -14.64 13.79
N THR A 110 -7.78 -15.37 14.23
CA THR A 110 -8.54 -16.25 13.34
C THR A 110 -9.43 -15.43 12.39
N GLU A 111 -9.78 -15.99 11.24
CA GLU A 111 -10.68 -15.33 10.27
C GLU A 111 -12.02 -14.91 10.91
N SER A 112 -12.55 -15.73 11.82
CA SER A 112 -13.76 -15.41 12.58
C SER A 112 -13.60 -14.17 13.46
N GLN A 113 -12.44 -13.95 14.09
CA GLN A 113 -12.17 -12.74 14.88
C GLN A 113 -11.97 -11.51 13.99
N LEU A 114 -11.32 -11.71 12.84
CA LEU A 114 -11.01 -10.65 11.87
C LEU A 114 -12.26 -10.11 11.15
N LYS A 115 -13.28 -10.94 10.97
CA LYS A 115 -14.55 -10.55 10.32
C LYS A 115 -15.29 -9.46 11.09
N TYR A 116 -15.17 -9.45 12.43
CA TYR A 116 -15.92 -8.52 13.30
C TYR A 116 -15.04 -7.42 13.90
N LYS A 117 -13.71 -7.55 13.87
CA LYS A 117 -12.80 -6.48 14.28
C LYS A 117 -12.64 -5.43 13.19
N LYS A 118 -12.73 -4.16 13.60
CA LYS A 118 -12.36 -3.01 12.77
C LYS A 118 -10.84 -2.92 12.65
N SER A 119 -10.34 -2.48 11.49
CA SER A 119 -8.90 -2.25 11.28
C SER A 119 -8.28 -1.34 12.35
N SER A 120 -9.02 -0.33 12.83
CA SER A 120 -8.54 0.59 13.87
C SER A 120 -8.23 -0.08 15.21
N SER A 121 -8.98 -1.13 15.59
CA SER A 121 -8.70 -1.85 16.84
C SER A 121 -7.48 -2.76 16.72
N ILE A 122 -7.26 -3.35 15.54
CA ILE A 122 -6.08 -4.15 15.23
C ILE A 122 -4.84 -3.26 15.17
N LEU A 123 -4.92 -2.12 14.49
CA LEU A 123 -3.84 -1.12 14.44
C LEU A 123 -3.44 -0.68 15.85
N LYS A 124 -4.42 -0.33 16.69
CA LYS A 124 -4.15 0.06 18.07
C LYS A 124 -3.52 -1.05 18.90
N ALA A 125 -4.03 -2.28 18.80
CA ALA A 125 -3.48 -3.43 19.53
C ALA A 125 -2.01 -3.70 19.13
N ALA A 126 -1.73 -3.75 17.82
CA ALA A 126 -0.39 -3.96 17.30
C ALA A 126 0.57 -2.81 17.62
N TYR A 127 0.08 -1.57 17.58
CA TYR A 127 0.85 -0.38 17.93
C TYR A 127 1.27 -0.39 19.40
N CYS A 128 0.35 -0.73 20.31
CA CYS A 128 0.59 -0.72 21.75
C CYS A 128 1.22 -2.02 22.31
N GLY A 129 1.35 -3.07 21.48
CA GLY A 129 1.95 -4.34 21.85
C GLY A 129 1.07 -5.21 22.76
N THR A 130 -0.25 -5.15 22.58
CA THR A 130 -1.26 -5.87 23.39
C THR A 130 -1.97 -6.96 22.62
#